data_AF-A0A1W2CJT6-F1
#
_entry.id   AF-A0A1W2CJT6-F1
#
_cell.length_a   1.000
_cell.length_b   1.000
_cell.length_c   1.000
_cell.angle_alpha   90.00
_cell.angle_beta   90.00
_cell.angle_gamma   90.00
#
_symmetry.space_group_name_H-M   'P 1'
#
loop_
_entity.id
_entity.type
_entity.pdbx_description
1 polymer ?
#
loop_
_entity_poly.entity_id
_entity_poly.type
_entity_poly.pdbx_seq_one_letter_code
_entity_poly.pdbx_strand_id
1 'polypeptide(L)'
;MEWIAQNARKPAVVNMSLGMDNVGVGDAQAKALVQAGITVAVAAGNSSADACNTSPARVPEVITVGSTERDDGRSSFSNYGSCLDIFAPGGNIVSTGINSGSATMSGTSMASPHVAGAAALYLTANQSATPQQVRDALVENAGNTVGNPGNGSPNKLLYTGFIGGGQNPGSFTLALSPSQGQVDAGKSFSTTVTTKAGEQGTEAVSLTASGLPAGVKATFQPSEIQSGQNAKLTIETSASTPSGPHRITVSGKGTSETKTADFTLTVGGPPAGDVKLNVSPGSGTARPGGFLTAIVSATGGTGTITLDATGVQFKPFFNPQTVSPGGSSQISIIAPFQAGTYKITITGTDSSGKTGSTEYSLTVR
;
A
#
# COMPACT_ATOMS: atom_id res chain seq x y z
N MET A 1 -20.01 -29.67 -21.92
CA MET A 1 -19.60 -29.17 -20.59
C MET A 1 -19.05 -30.30 -19.72
N GLU A 2 -19.78 -31.39 -19.52
CA GLU A 2 -19.32 -32.54 -18.71
C GLU A 2 -17.96 -33.11 -19.16
N TRP A 3 -17.74 -33.29 -20.46
CA TRP A 3 -16.45 -33.71 -20.99
C TRP A 3 -15.31 -32.76 -20.58
N ILE A 4 -15.54 -31.44 -20.62
CA ILE A 4 -14.53 -30.44 -20.22
C ILE A 4 -14.23 -30.55 -18.73
N ALA A 5 -15.27 -30.68 -17.89
CA ALA A 5 -15.11 -30.82 -16.44
C ALA A 5 -14.21 -32.02 -16.06
N GLN A 6 -14.25 -33.09 -16.85
CA GLN A 6 -13.47 -34.31 -16.63
C GLN A 6 -12.07 -34.27 -17.27
N ASN A 7 -11.87 -33.51 -18.35
CA ASN A 7 -10.68 -33.63 -19.19
C ASN A 7 -9.82 -32.35 -19.26
N ALA A 8 -10.30 -31.22 -18.74
CA ALA A 8 -9.55 -29.97 -18.78
C ALA A 8 -8.24 -30.07 -17.98
N ARG A 9 -7.14 -29.65 -18.60
CA ARG A 9 -5.85 -29.44 -17.92
C ARG A 9 -5.81 -28.00 -17.41
N LYS A 10 -5.61 -27.82 -16.11
CA LYS A 10 -5.59 -26.50 -15.48
C LYS A 10 -4.19 -25.85 -15.54
N PRO A 11 -4.10 -24.50 -15.54
CA PRO A 11 -5.21 -23.54 -15.57
C PRO A 11 -5.99 -23.59 -16.89
N ALA A 12 -7.32 -23.45 -16.81
CA ALA A 12 -8.22 -23.63 -17.95
C ALA A 12 -9.28 -22.52 -18.00
N VAL A 13 -9.62 -22.11 -19.22
CA VAL A 13 -10.71 -21.17 -19.52
C VAL A 13 -11.64 -21.80 -20.55
N VAL A 14 -12.94 -21.63 -20.36
CA VAL A 14 -13.98 -22.04 -21.32
C VAL A 14 -14.62 -20.78 -21.89
N ASN A 15 -14.73 -20.72 -23.21
CA ASN A 15 -15.51 -19.71 -23.91
C ASN A 15 -16.84 -20.32 -24.39
N MET A 16 -17.96 -19.72 -24.00
CA MET A 16 -19.31 -20.12 -24.40
C MET A 16 -19.97 -18.99 -25.19
N SER A 17 -19.56 -18.86 -26.45
CA SER A 17 -20.17 -17.93 -27.43
C SER A 17 -21.53 -18.43 -27.95
N LEU A 18 -22.42 -18.82 -27.04
CA LEU A 18 -23.73 -19.43 -27.32
C LEU A 18 -24.78 -18.95 -26.31
N GLY A 19 -26.04 -19.15 -26.66
CA GLY A 19 -27.18 -19.13 -25.74
C GLY A 19 -27.98 -20.42 -25.87
N MET A 20 -28.90 -20.65 -24.95
CA MET A 20 -29.84 -21.76 -24.98
C MET A 20 -31.24 -21.27 -25.33
N ASP A 21 -31.98 -22.09 -26.09
CA ASP A 21 -33.36 -21.77 -26.51
C ASP A 21 -34.32 -21.64 -25.32
N ASN A 22 -34.06 -22.42 -24.25
CA ASN A 22 -34.86 -22.42 -23.03
C ASN A 22 -34.01 -21.93 -21.85
N VAL A 23 -34.56 -20.96 -21.12
CA VAL A 23 -33.97 -20.44 -19.89
C VAL A 23 -33.86 -21.55 -18.83
N GLY A 24 -32.73 -21.62 -18.14
CA GLY A 24 -32.40 -22.63 -17.15
C GLY A 24 -31.61 -23.83 -17.70
N VAL A 25 -31.65 -24.06 -19.02
CA VAL A 25 -30.87 -25.14 -19.64
C VAL A 25 -29.38 -24.78 -19.60
N GLY A 26 -28.55 -25.72 -19.16
CA GLY A 26 -27.09 -25.56 -19.12
C GLY A 26 -26.56 -24.76 -17.92
N ASP A 27 -27.43 -24.12 -17.12
CA ASP A 27 -27.00 -23.29 -15.98
C ASP A 27 -26.21 -24.11 -14.95
N ALA A 28 -26.74 -25.27 -14.56
CA ALA A 28 -26.10 -26.16 -13.60
C ALA A 28 -24.74 -26.66 -14.11
N GLN A 29 -24.61 -26.93 -15.41
CA GLN A 29 -23.37 -27.41 -16.02
C GLN A 29 -22.33 -26.28 -16.14
N ALA A 30 -22.75 -25.05 -16.46
CA ALA A 30 -21.87 -23.89 -16.48
C ALA A 30 -21.34 -23.60 -15.06
N LYS A 31 -22.22 -23.62 -14.06
CA LYS A 31 -21.85 -23.52 -12.64
C LYS A 31 -20.90 -24.64 -12.22
N ALA A 32 -21.14 -25.88 -12.64
CA ALA A 32 -20.28 -27.01 -12.32
C ALA A 32 -18.86 -26.87 -12.90
N LEU A 33 -18.70 -26.26 -14.09
CA LEU A 33 -17.38 -25.94 -14.63
C LEU A 33 -16.63 -24.95 -13.74
N VAL A 34 -17.31 -23.90 -13.27
CA VAL A 34 -16.72 -22.90 -12.37
C VAL A 34 -16.34 -23.54 -11.03
N GLN A 35 -17.21 -24.36 -10.46
CA GLN A 35 -16.93 -25.12 -9.23
C GLN A 35 -15.78 -26.12 -9.40
N ALA A 36 -15.59 -26.66 -10.60
CA ALA A 36 -14.43 -27.46 -10.96
C ALA A 36 -13.15 -26.61 -11.13
N GLY A 37 -13.16 -25.31 -10.84
CA GLY A 37 -11.99 -24.42 -10.91
C GLY A 37 -11.62 -23.99 -12.32
N ILE A 38 -12.59 -23.93 -13.23
CA ILE A 38 -12.41 -23.51 -14.62
C ILE A 38 -13.10 -22.15 -14.80
N THR A 39 -12.38 -21.14 -15.27
CA THR A 39 -13.00 -19.84 -15.58
C THR A 39 -13.87 -19.97 -16.82
N VAL A 40 -15.10 -19.45 -16.80
CA VAL A 40 -16.05 -19.55 -17.92
C VAL A 40 -16.49 -18.16 -18.35
N ALA A 41 -16.20 -17.78 -19.60
CA ALA A 41 -16.74 -16.58 -20.23
C ALA A 41 -17.94 -16.95 -21.11
N VAL A 42 -19.03 -16.18 -21.02
CA VAL A 42 -20.30 -16.48 -21.70
C VAL A 42 -20.78 -15.23 -22.45
N ALA A 43 -21.32 -15.40 -23.65
CA ALA A 43 -21.94 -14.32 -24.41
C ALA A 43 -23.27 -13.89 -23.77
N ALA A 44 -23.49 -12.58 -23.57
CA ALA A 44 -24.72 -12.08 -22.94
C ALA A 44 -25.99 -12.28 -23.78
N GLY A 45 -25.86 -12.46 -25.10
CA GLY A 45 -26.97 -12.57 -26.07
C GLY A 45 -27.13 -11.31 -26.93
N ASN A 46 -27.84 -11.45 -28.05
CA ASN A 46 -27.89 -10.46 -29.13
C ASN A 46 -29.31 -9.95 -29.44
N SER A 47 -30.16 -9.83 -28.43
CA SER A 47 -31.59 -9.47 -28.58
C SER A 47 -31.93 -8.09 -28.04
N SER A 48 -30.94 -7.28 -27.65
CA SER A 48 -31.13 -6.03 -26.92
C SER A 48 -32.11 -6.17 -25.75
N ALA A 49 -31.97 -7.26 -24.99
CA ALA A 49 -32.83 -7.64 -23.88
C ALA A 49 -32.03 -7.83 -22.58
N ASP A 50 -32.74 -8.05 -21.47
CA ASP A 50 -32.12 -8.37 -20.19
C ASP A 50 -31.43 -9.75 -20.23
N ALA A 51 -30.11 -9.76 -20.04
CA ALA A 51 -29.29 -10.98 -20.04
C ALA A 51 -29.66 -11.95 -18.91
N CYS A 52 -30.30 -11.49 -17.84
CA CYS A 52 -30.80 -12.36 -16.77
C CYS A 52 -31.88 -13.35 -17.27
N ASN A 53 -32.48 -13.09 -18.44
CA ASN A 53 -33.41 -13.99 -19.12
C ASN A 53 -32.74 -14.87 -20.19
N THR A 54 -31.41 -14.99 -20.20
CA THR A 54 -30.65 -15.79 -21.17
C THR A 54 -29.78 -16.81 -20.44
N SER A 55 -29.82 -18.08 -20.84
CA SER A 55 -28.95 -19.12 -20.28
C SER A 55 -27.83 -19.50 -21.25
N PRO A 56 -26.59 -19.73 -20.78
CA PRO A 56 -26.15 -19.68 -19.38
C PRO A 56 -25.69 -18.28 -18.90
N ALA A 57 -25.92 -17.22 -19.66
CA ALA A 57 -25.51 -15.85 -19.32
C ALA A 57 -26.04 -15.35 -17.95
N ARG A 58 -27.17 -15.88 -17.49
CA ARG A 58 -27.76 -15.55 -16.19
C ARG A 58 -27.07 -16.20 -14.98
N VAL A 59 -26.12 -17.11 -15.18
CA VAL A 59 -25.44 -17.84 -14.10
C VAL A 59 -24.44 -16.92 -13.40
N PRO A 60 -24.61 -16.58 -12.11
CA PRO A 60 -23.76 -15.59 -11.44
C PRO A 60 -22.28 -15.99 -11.34
N GLU A 61 -21.97 -17.28 -11.39
CA GLU A 61 -20.60 -17.78 -11.29
C GLU A 61 -19.79 -17.65 -12.59
N VAL A 62 -20.43 -17.41 -13.74
CA VAL A 62 -19.72 -17.19 -15.01
C VAL A 62 -19.34 -15.71 -15.18
N ILE A 63 -18.51 -15.41 -16.20
CA ILE A 63 -18.25 -14.05 -16.65
C ILE A 63 -19.12 -13.76 -17.87
N THR A 64 -20.19 -12.99 -17.70
CA THR A 64 -21.15 -12.67 -18.76
C THR A 64 -20.74 -11.39 -19.48
N VAL A 65 -20.59 -11.51 -20.80
CA VAL A 65 -19.90 -10.53 -21.64
C VAL A 65 -20.85 -9.85 -22.62
N GLY A 66 -21.03 -8.54 -22.44
CA GLY A 66 -21.70 -7.65 -23.40
C GLY A 66 -20.78 -7.21 -24.54
N SER A 67 -21.37 -6.67 -25.62
CA SER A 67 -20.66 -6.22 -26.82
C SER A 67 -20.61 -4.69 -26.91
N THR A 68 -19.43 -4.15 -27.24
CA THR A 68 -19.25 -2.76 -27.68
C THR A 68 -18.79 -2.66 -29.14
N GLU A 69 -19.07 -1.51 -29.73
CA GLU A 69 -18.53 -1.03 -30.98
C GLU A 69 -17.19 -0.30 -30.77
N ARG A 70 -16.57 0.15 -31.86
CA ARG A 70 -15.26 0.83 -31.84
C ARG A 70 -15.29 2.19 -31.12
N ASP A 71 -16.45 2.81 -30.99
CA ASP A 71 -16.65 4.11 -30.33
C ASP A 71 -16.98 3.97 -28.84
N ASP A 72 -16.67 2.82 -28.24
CA ASP A 72 -17.03 2.41 -26.87
C ASP A 72 -18.55 2.36 -26.60
N GLY A 73 -19.40 2.60 -27.59
CA GLY A 73 -20.85 2.44 -27.47
C GLY A 73 -21.24 0.97 -27.35
N ARG A 74 -22.19 0.64 -26.47
CA ARG A 74 -22.81 -0.69 -26.46
C ARG A 74 -23.38 -0.99 -27.86
N SER A 75 -23.02 -2.13 -28.43
CA SER A 75 -23.60 -2.59 -29.69
C SER A 75 -25.12 -2.66 -29.58
N SER A 76 -25.84 -2.16 -30.58
CA SER A 76 -27.31 -2.04 -30.54
C SER A 76 -28.03 -3.38 -30.28
N PHE A 77 -27.44 -4.48 -30.71
CA PHE A 77 -27.95 -5.84 -30.49
C PHE A 77 -27.61 -6.42 -29.10
N SER A 78 -26.61 -5.90 -28.39
CA SER A 78 -26.12 -6.53 -27.15
C SER A 78 -27.20 -6.55 -26.09
N ASN A 79 -27.42 -7.70 -25.47
CA ASN A 79 -28.14 -7.76 -24.20
C ASN A 79 -27.45 -6.89 -23.13
N TYR A 80 -28.22 -6.49 -22.12
CA TYR A 80 -27.83 -5.59 -21.02
C TYR A 80 -28.37 -6.11 -19.69
N GLY A 81 -28.12 -5.40 -18.59
CA GLY A 81 -28.72 -5.69 -17.29
C GLY A 81 -27.72 -6.16 -16.24
N SER A 82 -28.23 -6.43 -15.04
CA SER A 82 -27.42 -6.73 -13.85
C SER A 82 -26.70 -8.08 -13.89
N CYS A 83 -27.04 -8.95 -14.84
CA CYS A 83 -26.32 -10.21 -15.05
C CYS A 83 -25.09 -10.05 -15.96
N LEU A 84 -24.80 -8.86 -16.51
CA LEU A 84 -23.51 -8.60 -17.16
C LEU A 84 -22.45 -8.32 -16.11
N ASP A 85 -21.24 -8.82 -16.36
CA ASP A 85 -20.05 -8.49 -15.57
C ASP A 85 -19.20 -7.43 -16.25
N ILE A 86 -19.07 -7.54 -17.58
CA ILE A 86 -18.13 -6.75 -18.37
C ILE A 86 -18.57 -6.66 -19.83
N PHE A 87 -18.11 -5.63 -20.52
CA PHE A 87 -18.21 -5.47 -21.97
C PHE A 87 -16.84 -5.73 -22.62
N ALA A 88 -16.86 -6.19 -23.87
CA ALA A 88 -15.66 -6.29 -24.69
C ALA A 88 -15.99 -5.99 -26.17
N PRO A 89 -14.98 -5.71 -27.01
CA PRO A 89 -15.19 -5.48 -28.43
C PRO A 89 -15.92 -6.64 -29.09
N GLY A 90 -17.11 -6.38 -29.64
CA GLY A 90 -17.93 -7.39 -30.31
C GLY A 90 -18.56 -6.93 -31.61
N GLY A 91 -18.45 -5.65 -31.97
CA GLY A 91 -18.82 -5.12 -33.27
C GLY A 91 -17.66 -5.17 -34.28
N ASN A 92 -17.93 -5.69 -35.49
CA ASN A 92 -16.99 -5.71 -36.63
C ASN A 92 -15.64 -6.34 -36.30
N ILE A 93 -15.65 -7.49 -35.62
CA ILE A 93 -14.45 -8.20 -35.18
C ILE A 93 -13.95 -9.11 -36.29
N VAL A 94 -12.67 -8.96 -36.63
CA VAL A 94 -11.96 -9.80 -37.60
C VAL A 94 -11.39 -11.03 -36.89
N SER A 95 -11.68 -12.23 -37.39
CA SER A 95 -11.08 -13.48 -36.91
C SER A 95 -10.92 -14.48 -38.06
N THR A 96 -10.49 -15.71 -37.78
CA THR A 96 -10.33 -16.79 -38.77
C THR A 96 -11.68 -17.27 -39.31
N GLY A 97 -11.78 -17.44 -40.63
CA GLY A 97 -12.96 -17.98 -41.31
C GLY A 97 -12.81 -19.45 -41.73
N ILE A 98 -13.93 -20.17 -41.88
CA ILE A 98 -13.94 -21.61 -42.24
C ILE A 98 -13.51 -21.90 -43.69
N ASN A 99 -13.57 -20.91 -44.58
CA ASN A 99 -13.27 -21.07 -46.02
C ASN A 99 -11.85 -20.63 -46.40
N SER A 100 -10.89 -20.74 -45.47
CA SER A 100 -9.54 -20.16 -45.52
C SER A 100 -9.53 -18.62 -45.57
N GLY A 101 -8.69 -17.99 -44.74
CA GLY A 101 -8.63 -16.53 -44.59
C GLY A 101 -9.36 -16.00 -43.35
N SER A 102 -9.78 -14.74 -43.39
CA SER A 102 -10.45 -14.05 -42.29
C SER A 102 -11.93 -13.79 -42.58
N ALA A 103 -12.71 -13.64 -41.51
CA ALA A 103 -14.10 -13.21 -41.55
C ALA A 103 -14.30 -12.08 -40.53
N THR A 104 -15.16 -11.13 -40.89
CA THR A 104 -15.60 -10.07 -39.99
C THR A 104 -17.01 -10.38 -39.51
N MET A 105 -17.20 -10.46 -38.20
CA MET A 105 -18.49 -10.78 -37.58
C MET A 105 -18.79 -9.85 -36.41
N SER A 106 -20.07 -9.75 -36.06
CA SER A 106 -20.54 -8.97 -34.93
C SER A 106 -21.40 -9.83 -34.00
N GLY A 107 -21.24 -9.65 -32.69
CA GLY A 107 -22.03 -10.34 -31.67
C GLY A 107 -21.37 -10.34 -30.31
N THR A 108 -22.16 -10.56 -29.26
CA THR A 108 -21.62 -10.94 -27.93
C THR A 108 -20.79 -12.23 -28.00
N SER A 109 -21.06 -13.10 -28.99
CA SER A 109 -20.22 -14.24 -29.36
C SER A 109 -18.79 -13.87 -29.78
N MET A 110 -18.56 -12.64 -30.27
CA MET A 110 -17.24 -12.10 -30.62
C MET A 110 -16.62 -11.33 -29.45
N ALA A 111 -17.44 -10.76 -28.56
CA ALA A 111 -16.97 -10.13 -27.32
C ALA A 111 -16.47 -11.17 -26.29
N SER A 112 -17.22 -12.25 -26.06
CA SER A 112 -16.89 -13.31 -25.11
C SER A 112 -15.45 -13.88 -25.24
N PRO A 113 -14.94 -14.20 -26.45
CA PRO A 113 -13.59 -14.73 -26.59
C PRO A 113 -12.48 -13.72 -26.29
N HIS A 114 -12.72 -12.40 -26.36
CA HIS A 114 -11.76 -11.41 -25.87
C HIS A 114 -11.55 -11.54 -24.36
N VAL A 115 -12.65 -11.68 -23.60
CA VAL A 115 -12.60 -11.88 -22.14
C VAL A 115 -11.98 -13.23 -21.80
N ALA A 116 -12.31 -14.29 -22.56
CA ALA A 116 -11.67 -15.59 -22.38
C ALA A 116 -10.15 -15.53 -22.61
N GLY A 117 -9.70 -14.79 -23.64
CA GLY A 117 -8.29 -14.53 -23.90
C GLY A 117 -7.61 -13.76 -22.77
N ALA A 118 -8.26 -12.70 -22.26
CA ALA A 118 -7.75 -11.93 -21.11
C ALA A 118 -7.66 -12.79 -19.83
N ALA A 119 -8.65 -13.65 -19.58
CA ALA A 119 -8.61 -14.62 -18.48
C ALA A 119 -7.41 -15.58 -18.61
N ALA A 120 -7.12 -16.06 -19.82
CA ALA A 120 -5.97 -16.93 -20.07
C ALA A 120 -4.64 -16.20 -19.85
N LEU A 121 -4.52 -14.94 -20.27
CA LEU A 121 -3.35 -14.09 -19.98
C LEU A 121 -3.17 -13.89 -18.48
N TYR A 122 -4.25 -13.57 -17.76
CA TYR A 122 -4.21 -13.39 -16.31
C TYR A 122 -3.79 -14.67 -15.57
N LEU A 123 -4.32 -15.83 -15.97
CA LEU A 123 -3.96 -17.13 -15.41
C LEU A 123 -2.51 -17.54 -15.73
N THR A 124 -1.94 -17.06 -16.83
CA THR A 124 -0.51 -17.28 -17.13
C THR A 124 0.38 -16.61 -16.07
N ALA A 125 0.01 -15.41 -15.64
CA ALA A 125 0.71 -14.68 -14.59
C ALA A 125 0.31 -15.15 -13.16
N ASN A 126 -0.88 -15.73 -13.00
CA ASN A 126 -1.46 -16.10 -11.71
C ASN A 126 -2.02 -17.53 -11.76
N GLN A 127 -1.12 -18.51 -11.89
CA GLN A 127 -1.49 -19.91 -12.19
C GLN A 127 -2.41 -20.57 -11.15
N SER A 128 -2.41 -20.09 -9.91
CA SER A 128 -3.26 -20.60 -8.82
C SER A 128 -4.56 -19.80 -8.62
N ALA A 129 -4.84 -18.80 -9.46
CA ALA A 129 -6.04 -17.96 -9.29
C ALA A 129 -7.31 -18.79 -9.46
N THR A 130 -8.27 -18.61 -8.55
CA THR A 130 -9.60 -19.20 -8.67
C THR A 130 -10.42 -18.48 -9.74
N PRO A 131 -11.48 -19.09 -10.30
CA PRO A 131 -12.36 -18.41 -11.25
C PRO A 131 -12.90 -17.07 -10.75
N GLN A 132 -13.24 -16.99 -9.45
CA GLN A 132 -13.68 -15.74 -8.82
C GLN A 132 -12.57 -14.68 -8.84
N GLN A 133 -11.34 -15.04 -8.48
CA GLN A 133 -10.20 -14.11 -8.53
C GLN A 133 -9.92 -13.64 -9.97
N VAL A 134 -10.08 -14.50 -10.97
CA VAL A 134 -9.95 -14.12 -12.38
C VAL A 134 -11.05 -13.13 -12.78
N ARG A 135 -12.31 -13.41 -12.43
CA ARG A 135 -13.44 -12.50 -12.67
C ARG A 135 -13.19 -11.14 -12.04
N ASP A 136 -12.89 -11.12 -10.75
CA ASP A 136 -12.71 -9.89 -9.99
C ASP A 136 -11.55 -9.08 -10.55
N ALA A 137 -10.42 -9.73 -10.86
CA ALA A 137 -9.29 -9.05 -11.50
C ALA A 137 -9.67 -8.40 -12.83
N LEU A 138 -10.39 -9.08 -13.71
CA LEU A 138 -10.80 -8.55 -15.01
C LEU A 138 -11.83 -7.43 -14.88
N VAL A 139 -12.82 -7.57 -13.99
CA VAL A 139 -13.92 -6.60 -13.81
C VAL A 139 -13.44 -5.35 -13.05
N GLU A 140 -12.65 -5.52 -12.00
CA GLU A 140 -12.13 -4.39 -11.21
C GLU A 140 -11.15 -3.54 -12.02
N ASN A 141 -10.34 -4.17 -12.88
CA ASN A 141 -9.37 -3.47 -13.73
C ASN A 141 -9.89 -3.10 -15.12
N ALA A 142 -11.19 -3.26 -15.39
CA ALA A 142 -11.81 -2.81 -16.63
C ALA A 142 -11.93 -1.26 -16.66
N GLY A 143 -11.91 -0.67 -17.86
CA GLY A 143 -12.16 0.76 -18.04
C GLY A 143 -13.64 1.12 -17.85
N ASN A 144 -13.94 2.38 -17.51
CA ASN A 144 -15.31 2.87 -17.28
C ASN A 144 -15.83 3.75 -18.46
N THR A 145 -15.61 3.31 -19.71
CA THR A 145 -15.86 4.13 -20.92
C THR A 145 -17.07 3.72 -21.75
N VAL A 146 -17.81 2.68 -21.35
CA VAL A 146 -18.92 2.15 -22.16
C VAL A 146 -20.02 3.19 -22.31
N GLY A 147 -20.24 3.65 -23.54
CA GLY A 147 -21.32 4.55 -23.91
C GLY A 147 -22.66 3.81 -23.92
N ASN A 148 -23.66 4.35 -23.19
CA ASN A 148 -25.01 3.80 -23.11
C ASN A 148 -25.06 2.27 -22.80
N PRO A 149 -24.51 1.83 -21.65
CA PRO A 149 -24.37 0.41 -21.32
C PRO A 149 -25.72 -0.32 -21.14
N GLY A 150 -26.85 0.40 -21.13
CA GLY A 150 -28.17 -0.15 -20.85
C GLY A 150 -28.47 -0.19 -19.35
N ASN A 151 -29.77 -0.17 -19.01
CA ASN A 151 -30.21 -0.07 -17.62
C ASN A 151 -29.72 -1.27 -16.79
N GLY A 152 -29.11 -0.99 -15.63
CA GLY A 152 -28.60 -2.01 -14.71
C GLY A 152 -27.29 -2.69 -15.13
N SER A 153 -26.75 -2.40 -16.32
CA SER A 153 -25.44 -2.93 -16.75
C SER A 153 -24.29 -2.25 -16.03
N PRO A 154 -23.16 -2.96 -15.79
CA PRO A 154 -21.93 -2.32 -15.36
C PRO A 154 -21.32 -1.48 -16.49
N ASN A 155 -20.75 -0.32 -16.16
CA ASN A 155 -19.89 0.40 -17.10
C ASN A 155 -18.44 -0.09 -16.95
N LYS A 156 -18.14 -1.24 -17.55
CA LYS A 156 -16.86 -1.94 -17.44
C LYS A 156 -16.45 -2.48 -18.80
N LEU A 157 -15.45 -1.87 -19.45
CA LEU A 157 -14.88 -2.30 -20.73
C LEU A 157 -13.55 -3.03 -20.51
N LEU A 158 -13.43 -4.25 -21.03
CA LEU A 158 -12.26 -5.11 -20.87
C LEU A 158 -10.94 -4.36 -21.14
N TYR A 159 -10.01 -4.47 -20.20
CA TYR A 159 -8.67 -3.92 -20.29
C TYR A 159 -7.64 -4.96 -19.84
N THR A 160 -6.53 -5.11 -20.58
CA THR A 160 -5.53 -6.16 -20.30
C THR A 160 -4.19 -5.63 -19.82
N GLY A 161 -3.92 -4.33 -19.90
CA GLY A 161 -2.59 -3.80 -19.57
C GLY A 161 -2.21 -3.83 -18.09
N PHE A 162 -3.16 -4.17 -17.20
CA PHE A 162 -2.85 -4.44 -15.79
C PHE A 162 -2.18 -5.83 -15.60
N ILE A 163 -2.37 -6.75 -16.55
CA ILE A 163 -1.86 -8.11 -16.48
C ILE A 163 -0.32 -8.06 -16.60
N GLY A 164 0.39 -8.66 -15.64
CA GLY A 164 1.85 -8.62 -15.57
C GLY A 164 2.42 -7.44 -14.78
N GLY A 165 1.61 -6.76 -13.96
CA GLY A 165 2.05 -5.71 -13.05
C GLY A 165 1.93 -4.28 -13.59
N GLY A 166 1.35 -4.11 -14.79
CA GLY A 166 0.92 -2.80 -15.26
C GLY A 166 -0.26 -2.26 -14.44
N GLN A 167 -0.61 -0.99 -14.64
CA GLN A 167 -1.76 -0.36 -14.02
C GLN A 167 -2.85 -0.13 -15.06
N ASN A 168 -4.12 -0.11 -14.64
CA ASN A 168 -5.20 0.35 -15.50
C ASN A 168 -5.00 1.86 -15.79
N PRO A 169 -4.91 2.30 -17.05
CA PRO A 169 -4.71 3.69 -17.44
C PRO A 169 -5.85 4.56 -16.93
N GLY A 170 -7.05 4.00 -16.70
CA GLY A 170 -8.16 4.72 -16.07
C GLY A 170 -8.02 4.93 -14.56
N SER A 171 -7.10 4.24 -13.87
CA SER A 171 -7.01 4.26 -12.41
C SER A 171 -6.20 5.43 -11.86
N PHE A 172 -6.70 6.07 -10.81
CA PHE A 172 -5.91 7.02 -10.04
C PHE A 172 -4.78 6.31 -9.28
N THR A 173 -3.75 7.06 -8.88
CA THR A 173 -2.68 6.55 -8.00
C THR A 173 -2.73 7.21 -6.64
N LEU A 174 -2.18 6.53 -5.62
CA LEU A 174 -2.07 7.02 -4.26
C LEU A 174 -0.66 6.75 -3.72
N ALA A 175 -0.03 7.77 -3.16
CA ALA A 175 1.30 7.68 -2.56
C ALA A 175 1.39 8.51 -1.27
N LEU A 176 2.38 8.19 -0.44
CA LEU A 176 2.67 8.90 0.81
C LEU A 176 4.06 9.51 0.75
N SER A 177 4.17 10.78 1.16
CA SER A 177 5.45 11.48 1.25
C SER A 177 5.52 12.31 2.54
N PRO A 178 6.35 11.91 3.52
CA PRO A 178 7.12 10.66 3.56
C PRO A 178 6.27 9.39 3.80
N SER A 179 6.72 8.22 3.33
CA SER A 179 6.07 6.91 3.56
C SER A 179 6.39 6.25 4.90
N GLN A 180 7.20 6.91 5.73
CA GLN A 180 7.53 6.48 7.08
C GLN A 180 7.79 7.70 7.97
N GLY A 181 7.63 7.53 9.28
CA GLY A 181 7.87 8.58 10.26
C GLY A 181 8.09 8.03 11.66
N GLN A 182 8.76 8.82 12.48
CA GLN A 182 9.00 8.52 13.89
C GLN A 182 8.31 9.56 14.76
N VAL A 183 7.70 9.12 15.85
CA VAL A 183 7.02 9.99 16.80
C VAL A 183 7.14 9.42 18.22
N ASP A 184 7.38 10.28 19.20
CA ASP A 184 7.31 9.87 20.60
C ASP A 184 5.86 9.66 21.03
N ALA A 185 5.62 8.76 21.99
CA ALA A 185 4.29 8.53 22.54
C ALA A 185 3.70 9.84 23.12
N GLY A 186 2.44 10.12 22.81
CA GLY A 186 1.77 11.36 23.20
C GLY A 186 2.01 12.53 22.24
N LYS A 187 2.74 12.33 21.14
CA LYS A 187 3.00 13.35 20.10
C LYS A 187 2.31 12.99 18.78
N SER A 188 2.40 13.90 17.82
CA SER A 188 1.84 13.75 16.48
C SER A 188 2.90 13.86 15.38
N PHE A 189 2.62 13.19 14.27
CA PHE A 189 3.40 13.25 13.04
C PHE A 189 2.44 13.55 11.88
N SER A 190 2.93 14.18 10.82
CA SER A 190 2.12 14.41 9.62
C SER A 190 2.86 13.98 8.36
N THR A 191 2.12 13.40 7.43
CA THR A 191 2.59 13.09 6.07
C THR A 191 1.57 13.60 5.05
N THR A 192 2.01 13.70 3.80
CA THR A 192 1.13 14.07 2.69
C THR A 192 0.69 12.82 1.94
N VAL A 193 -0.62 12.70 1.74
CA VAL A 193 -1.22 11.78 0.78
C VAL A 193 -1.27 12.51 -0.55
N THR A 194 -0.65 11.96 -1.58
CA THR A 194 -0.69 12.49 -2.95
C THR A 194 -1.45 11.52 -3.83
N THR A 195 -2.35 12.07 -4.64
CA THR A 195 -3.02 11.30 -5.68
C THR A 195 -2.67 11.85 -7.06
N LYS A 196 -2.68 10.99 -8.07
CA LYS A 196 -2.64 11.39 -9.48
C LYS A 196 -3.92 10.91 -10.15
N ALA A 197 -4.56 11.76 -10.94
CA ALA A 197 -5.68 11.37 -11.77
C ALA A 197 -5.29 10.27 -12.77
N GLY A 198 -6.23 9.37 -13.05
CA GLY A 198 -6.12 8.44 -14.17
C GLY A 198 -6.33 9.14 -15.51
N GLU A 199 -6.11 8.42 -16.61
CA GLU A 199 -6.35 8.91 -17.98
C GLU A 199 -7.83 9.18 -18.27
N GLN A 200 -8.74 8.68 -17.43
CA GLN A 200 -10.20 8.94 -17.51
C GLN A 200 -10.65 10.23 -16.80
N GLY A 201 -9.70 11.02 -16.29
CA GLY A 201 -9.97 12.30 -15.61
C GLY A 201 -9.94 12.19 -14.09
N THR A 202 -10.41 13.24 -13.43
CA THR A 202 -10.40 13.33 -11.97
C THR A 202 -11.63 12.65 -11.36
N GLU A 203 -11.45 11.91 -10.26
CA GLU A 203 -12.56 11.31 -9.50
C GLU A 203 -12.47 11.63 -8.00
N ALA A 204 -13.60 11.52 -7.29
CA ALA A 204 -13.62 11.66 -5.84
C ALA A 204 -12.95 10.46 -5.16
N VAL A 205 -12.03 10.72 -4.24
CA VAL A 205 -11.26 9.73 -3.50
C VAL A 205 -11.48 9.93 -2.01
N SER A 206 -12.21 9.04 -1.36
CA SER A 206 -12.40 9.04 0.10
C SER A 206 -11.23 8.32 0.78
N LEU A 207 -10.60 8.97 1.75
CA LEU A 207 -9.37 8.50 2.41
C LEU A 207 -9.67 7.88 3.77
N THR A 208 -9.08 6.71 4.03
CA THR A 208 -9.18 5.98 5.30
C THR A 208 -7.83 5.39 5.70
N ALA A 209 -7.69 5.03 6.98
CA ALA A 209 -6.52 4.33 7.50
C ALA A 209 -6.97 3.11 8.31
N SER A 210 -6.23 2.02 8.19
CA SER A 210 -6.46 0.77 8.91
C SER A 210 -5.13 0.21 9.46
N GLY A 211 -5.20 -0.78 10.35
CA GLY A 211 -4.00 -1.32 11.02
C GLY A 211 -3.40 -0.39 12.07
N LEU A 212 -4.18 0.56 12.58
CA LEU A 212 -3.72 1.50 13.61
C LEU A 212 -3.45 0.75 14.93
N PRO A 213 -2.27 0.91 15.55
CA PRO A 213 -2.00 0.31 16.85
C PRO A 213 -2.83 1.00 17.95
N ALA A 214 -2.95 0.31 19.10
CA ALA A 214 -3.74 0.82 20.22
C ALA A 214 -3.26 2.21 20.66
N GLY A 215 -4.18 3.16 20.79
CA GLY A 215 -3.88 4.54 21.18
C GLY A 215 -3.41 5.45 20.05
N VAL A 216 -3.50 5.02 18.78
CA VAL A 216 -3.21 5.86 17.61
C VAL A 216 -4.48 6.28 16.90
N LYS A 217 -4.53 7.56 16.52
CA LYS A 217 -5.60 8.16 15.71
C LYS A 217 -5.03 8.75 14.42
N ALA A 218 -5.63 8.39 13.29
CA ALA A 218 -5.31 8.98 11.99
C ALA A 218 -6.43 9.94 11.56
N THR A 219 -6.07 11.15 11.13
CA THR A 219 -7.01 12.17 10.65
C THR A 219 -6.56 12.71 9.30
N PHE A 220 -7.45 12.71 8.32
CA PHE A 220 -7.21 13.26 6.98
C PHE A 220 -7.84 14.65 6.84
N GLN A 221 -7.11 15.59 6.23
CA GLN A 221 -7.58 16.94 5.97
C GLN A 221 -7.23 17.36 4.52
N PRO A 222 -8.22 17.40 3.62
CA PRO A 222 -9.59 16.90 3.77
C PRO A 222 -9.64 15.35 3.78
N SER A 223 -10.75 14.75 4.22
CA SER A 223 -10.96 13.29 4.19
C SER A 223 -11.41 12.76 2.82
N GLU A 224 -11.76 13.66 1.91
CA GLU A 224 -12.09 13.36 0.53
C GLU A 224 -11.44 14.42 -0.38
N ILE A 225 -10.82 13.96 -1.46
CA ILE A 225 -10.13 14.80 -2.45
C ILE A 225 -10.52 14.39 -3.86
N GLN A 226 -10.36 15.29 -4.83
CA GLN A 226 -10.33 14.88 -6.24
C GLN A 226 -8.97 14.29 -6.57
N SER A 227 -8.93 13.17 -7.29
CA SER A 227 -7.67 12.54 -7.72
C SER A 227 -6.82 13.55 -8.52
N GLY A 228 -5.54 13.66 -8.20
CA GLY A 228 -4.68 14.76 -8.67
C GLY A 228 -4.44 15.83 -7.62
N GLN A 229 -5.18 15.80 -6.50
CA GLN A 229 -4.96 16.64 -5.34
C GLN A 229 -4.25 15.89 -4.21
N ASN A 230 -3.91 16.64 -3.16
CA ASN A 230 -3.23 16.15 -1.97
C ASN A 230 -4.11 16.31 -0.73
N ALA A 231 -3.93 15.43 0.26
CA ALA A 231 -4.51 15.57 1.59
C ALA A 231 -3.41 15.42 2.66
N LYS A 232 -3.57 16.12 3.78
CA LYS A 232 -2.70 15.93 4.94
C LYS A 232 -3.22 14.77 5.78
N LEU A 233 -2.35 13.80 6.07
CA LEU A 233 -2.59 12.75 7.07
C LEU A 233 -1.84 13.12 8.35
N THR A 234 -2.58 13.36 9.44
CA THR A 234 -2.03 13.56 10.78
C THR A 234 -2.24 12.28 11.60
N ILE A 235 -1.16 11.78 12.19
CA ILE A 235 -1.15 10.61 13.07
C ILE A 235 -0.84 11.11 14.47
N GLU A 236 -1.77 10.90 15.41
CA GLU A 236 -1.64 11.25 16.82
C GLU A 236 -1.47 9.98 17.64
N THR A 237 -0.48 9.97 18.53
CA THR A 237 -0.23 8.86 19.46
C THR A 237 -0.62 9.26 20.88
N SER A 238 -1.16 8.32 21.64
CA SER A 238 -1.36 8.44 23.09
C SER A 238 -0.08 8.08 23.86
N ALA A 239 -0.02 8.44 25.15
CA ALA A 239 1.09 8.06 26.04
C ALA A 239 1.19 6.54 26.25
N SER A 240 0.11 5.79 26.06
CA SER A 240 0.07 4.32 26.20
C SER A 240 0.31 3.57 24.88
N THR A 241 0.66 4.29 23.80
CA THR A 241 0.88 3.65 22.50
C THR A 241 2.09 2.73 22.56
N PRO A 242 1.98 1.45 22.14
CA PRO A 242 3.10 0.52 22.17
C PRO A 242 4.30 1.03 21.37
N SER A 243 5.52 0.89 21.89
CA SER A 243 6.72 1.29 21.19
C SER A 243 7.09 0.33 20.06
N GLY A 244 7.90 0.82 19.11
CA GLY A 244 8.39 0.06 17.97
C GLY A 244 7.69 0.40 16.65
N PRO A 245 8.03 -0.33 15.57
CA PRO A 245 7.46 -0.10 14.25
C PRO A 245 6.06 -0.70 14.12
N HIS A 246 5.15 0.10 13.56
CA HIS A 246 3.77 -0.27 13.27
C HIS A 246 3.46 0.05 11.81
N ARG A 247 2.84 -0.91 11.10
CA ARG A 247 2.41 -0.73 9.71
C ARG A 247 0.96 -0.24 9.70
N ILE A 248 0.74 0.93 9.12
CA ILE A 248 -0.58 1.52 8.90
C ILE A 248 -0.87 1.48 7.41
N THR A 249 -2.01 0.95 7.01
CA THR A 249 -2.42 0.92 5.60
C THR A 249 -3.37 2.08 5.33
N VAL A 250 -2.93 3.04 4.52
CA VAL A 250 -3.74 4.14 4.02
C VAL A 250 -4.46 3.69 2.75
N SER A 251 -5.78 3.88 2.70
CA SER A 251 -6.62 3.51 1.57
C SER A 251 -7.31 4.73 0.99
N GLY A 252 -7.24 4.90 -0.33
CA GLY A 252 -8.07 5.82 -1.08
C GLY A 252 -9.09 5.02 -1.87
N LYS A 253 -10.37 5.25 -1.58
CA LYS A 253 -11.49 4.63 -2.30
C LYS A 253 -11.98 5.60 -3.35
N GLY A 254 -11.75 5.28 -4.62
CA GLY A 254 -12.32 5.98 -5.76
C GLY A 254 -13.73 5.47 -6.07
N THR A 255 -14.22 5.79 -7.26
CA THR A 255 -15.57 5.46 -7.72
C THR A 255 -15.75 3.96 -7.92
N SER A 256 -14.70 3.27 -8.38
CA SER A 256 -14.79 1.86 -8.78
C SER A 256 -13.66 0.95 -8.26
N GLU A 257 -12.68 1.51 -7.55
CA GLU A 257 -11.54 0.78 -7.02
C GLU A 257 -11.02 1.40 -5.72
N THR A 258 -10.18 0.67 -5.00
CA THR A 258 -9.46 1.18 -3.82
C THR A 258 -7.96 1.00 -4.03
N LYS A 259 -7.20 2.09 -3.93
CA LYS A 259 -5.73 2.06 -3.93
C LYS A 259 -5.22 2.16 -2.49
N THR A 260 -4.14 1.44 -2.20
CA THR A 260 -3.54 1.44 -0.86
C THR A 260 -2.08 1.84 -0.91
N ALA A 261 -1.60 2.45 0.17
CA ALA A 261 -0.19 2.70 0.42
C ALA A 261 0.11 2.44 1.90
N ASP A 262 1.25 1.83 2.17
CA ASP A 262 1.68 1.57 3.54
C ASP A 262 2.48 2.73 4.10
N PHE A 263 2.18 3.06 5.35
CA PHE A 263 2.93 3.97 6.19
C PHE A 263 3.58 3.20 7.33
N THR A 264 4.89 3.33 7.51
CA THR A 264 5.57 2.77 8.69
C THR A 264 5.71 3.85 9.77
N LEU A 265 4.94 3.70 10.86
CA LEU A 265 5.04 4.55 12.05
C LEU A 265 5.97 3.88 13.06
N THR A 266 7.04 4.55 13.46
CA THR A 266 7.87 4.10 14.58
C THR A 266 7.51 4.92 15.82
N VAL A 267 6.89 4.27 16.82
CA VAL A 267 6.50 4.91 18.08
C VAL A 267 7.62 4.74 19.09
N GLY A 268 8.20 5.85 19.55
CA GLY A 268 9.44 5.85 20.32
C GLY A 268 10.65 5.40 19.51
N GLY A 269 11.86 5.75 19.96
CA GLY A 269 13.10 5.25 19.36
C GLY A 269 13.33 3.75 19.65
N PRO A 270 14.35 3.13 19.02
CA PRO A 270 14.89 1.87 19.52
C PRO A 270 15.14 2.03 21.03
N PRO A 271 14.98 0.99 21.86
CA PRO A 271 15.18 1.14 23.29
C PRO A 271 16.54 1.79 23.50
N ALA A 272 16.51 3.03 23.98
CA ALA A 272 17.71 3.72 24.34
C ALA A 272 18.38 2.83 25.38
N GLY A 273 19.48 2.19 24.98
CA GLY A 273 20.37 1.55 25.93
C GLY A 273 20.73 2.55 27.01
N ASP A 274 21.24 2.05 28.13
CA ASP A 274 21.69 2.91 29.23
C ASP A 274 22.57 4.04 28.69
N VAL A 275 22.51 5.21 29.34
CA VAL A 275 23.35 6.34 28.97
C VAL A 275 24.81 5.87 29.01
N LYS A 276 25.53 6.02 27.90
CA LYS A 276 26.95 5.68 27.78
C LYS A 276 27.73 6.95 27.51
N LEU A 277 28.68 7.23 28.40
CA LEU A 277 29.58 8.36 28.28
C LEU A 277 30.99 7.90 27.92
N ASN A 278 31.65 8.67 27.06
CA ASN A 278 33.07 8.53 26.78
C ASN A 278 33.75 9.89 26.95
N VAL A 279 34.96 9.90 27.50
CA VAL A 279 35.76 11.12 27.68
C VAL A 279 37.10 10.97 26.95
N SER A 280 37.45 11.95 26.12
CA SER A 280 38.67 11.94 25.31
C SER A 280 39.38 13.30 25.34
N PRO A 281 40.67 13.36 25.72
CA PRO A 281 41.46 12.25 26.26
C PRO A 281 40.90 11.79 27.62
N GLY A 282 41.07 10.51 27.97
CA GLY A 282 40.59 9.95 29.25
C GLY A 282 41.45 10.30 30.46
N SER A 283 42.58 10.99 30.24
CA SER A 283 43.48 11.42 31.29
C SER A 283 44.27 12.66 30.89
N GLY A 284 44.78 13.40 31.87
CA GLY A 284 45.61 14.58 31.65
C GLY A 284 46.58 14.84 32.80
N THR A 285 47.57 15.68 32.53
CA THR A 285 48.54 16.13 33.52
C THR A 285 48.59 17.65 33.55
N ALA A 286 48.54 18.25 34.73
CA ALA A 286 48.62 19.70 34.91
C ALA A 286 49.51 20.05 36.12
N ARG A 287 50.02 21.28 36.12
CA ARG A 287 50.62 21.89 37.31
C ARG A 287 49.53 22.24 38.32
N PRO A 288 49.86 22.38 39.63
CA PRO A 288 48.93 22.92 40.62
C PRO A 288 48.22 24.19 40.13
N GLY A 289 46.88 24.20 40.15
CA GLY A 289 46.05 25.31 39.66
C GLY A 289 45.94 25.46 38.14
N GLY A 290 46.53 24.54 37.36
CA GLY A 290 46.47 24.55 35.90
C GLY A 290 45.10 24.17 35.31
N PHE A 291 44.91 24.48 34.03
CA PHE A 291 43.67 24.19 33.29
C PHE A 291 43.86 23.06 32.29
N LEU A 292 42.84 22.20 32.19
CA LEU A 292 42.76 21.11 31.22
C LEU A 292 41.38 21.09 30.56
N THR A 293 41.33 20.62 29.32
CA THR A 293 40.08 20.36 28.61
C THR A 293 40.02 18.94 28.07
N ALA A 294 38.82 18.39 27.99
CA ALA A 294 38.53 17.13 27.31
C ALA A 294 37.15 17.21 26.64
N ILE A 295 36.86 16.26 25.76
CA ILE A 295 35.56 16.12 25.11
C ILE A 295 34.82 14.94 25.72
N VAL A 296 33.59 15.18 26.17
CA VAL A 296 32.67 14.15 26.64
C VAL A 296 31.64 13.92 25.55
N SER A 297 31.56 12.69 25.04
CA SER A 297 30.50 12.28 24.11
C SER A 297 29.49 11.37 24.80
N ALA A 298 28.21 11.56 24.47
CA ALA A 298 27.11 10.81 25.04
C ALA A 298 26.38 9.99 23.96
N THR A 299 26.11 8.72 24.26
CA THR A 299 25.32 7.82 23.40
C THR A 299 24.30 7.05 24.25
N GLY A 300 23.26 6.50 23.64
CA GLY A 300 22.12 5.94 24.39
C GLY A 300 21.31 7.03 25.10
N GLY A 301 20.44 6.63 26.04
CA GLY A 301 19.52 7.55 26.72
C GLY A 301 18.38 8.12 25.85
N THR A 302 17.38 8.71 26.51
CA THR A 302 16.23 9.37 25.89
C THR A 302 16.21 10.87 26.20
N GLY A 303 15.79 11.69 25.23
CA GLY A 303 15.69 13.13 25.40
C GLY A 303 17.03 13.82 25.68
N THR A 304 16.99 14.94 26.40
CA THR A 304 18.18 15.71 26.76
C THR A 304 18.98 15.01 27.86
N ILE A 305 20.29 14.89 27.68
CA ILE A 305 21.23 14.36 28.67
C ILE A 305 21.93 15.53 29.37
N THR A 306 21.74 15.66 30.67
CA THR A 306 22.42 16.65 31.52
C THR A 306 23.72 16.07 32.05
N LEU A 307 24.83 16.78 31.83
CA LEU A 307 26.15 16.36 32.28
C LEU A 307 26.51 16.99 33.62
N ASP A 308 27.13 16.20 34.49
CA ASP A 308 27.70 16.63 35.75
C ASP A 308 29.05 15.94 36.01
N ALA A 309 29.86 16.49 36.91
CA ALA A 309 31.13 15.90 37.31
C ALA A 309 31.45 16.12 38.80
N THR A 310 32.07 15.12 39.41
CA THR A 310 32.49 15.12 40.83
C THR A 310 33.91 14.55 40.96
N GLY A 311 34.52 14.66 42.15
CA GLY A 311 35.85 14.07 42.44
C GLY A 311 37.02 15.06 42.51
N VAL A 312 36.75 16.36 42.36
CA VAL A 312 37.71 17.45 42.55
C VAL A 312 37.07 18.60 43.34
N GLN A 313 37.91 19.42 44.00
CA GLN A 313 37.46 20.56 44.80
C GLN A 313 36.71 21.62 43.98
N PHE A 314 37.17 21.89 42.76
CA PHE A 314 36.54 22.84 41.85
C PHE A 314 35.66 22.07 40.87
N LYS A 315 34.36 22.37 40.88
CA LYS A 315 33.39 21.72 40.00
C LYS A 315 33.76 21.97 38.53
N PRO A 316 33.99 20.92 37.72
CA PRO A 316 34.26 21.08 36.29
C PRO A 316 33.11 21.77 35.57
N PHE A 317 33.46 22.52 34.51
CA PHE A 317 32.48 23.24 33.69
C PHE A 317 32.26 22.52 32.36
N PHE A 318 31.01 22.47 31.89
CA PHE A 318 30.62 21.84 30.63
C PHE A 318 30.09 22.88 29.64
N ASN A 319 30.51 22.80 28.38
CA ASN A 319 30.03 23.66 27.31
C ASN A 319 29.69 22.85 26.04
N PRO A 320 28.41 22.59 25.74
CA PRO A 320 27.21 22.90 26.54
C PRO A 320 27.01 21.94 27.73
N GLN A 321 26.28 22.34 28.77
CA GLN A 321 25.96 21.47 29.93
C GLN A 321 24.97 20.33 29.59
N THR A 322 24.21 20.49 28.52
CA THR A 322 23.23 19.50 28.07
C THR A 322 23.49 19.12 26.62
N VAL A 323 23.33 17.83 26.30
CA VAL A 323 23.53 17.28 24.95
C VAL A 323 22.40 16.33 24.58
N SER A 324 22.12 16.16 23.29
CA SER A 324 21.26 15.09 22.78
C SER A 324 22.07 13.79 22.64
N PRO A 325 21.43 12.60 22.57
CA PRO A 325 22.11 11.35 22.21
C PRO A 325 22.90 11.49 20.91
N GLY A 326 24.17 11.11 20.92
CA GLY A 326 25.12 11.33 19.81
C GLY A 326 25.85 12.67 19.86
N GLY A 327 25.51 13.56 20.79
CA GLY A 327 26.15 14.86 21.00
C GLY A 327 27.41 14.80 21.86
N SER A 328 28.11 15.93 21.93
CA SER A 328 29.34 16.11 22.69
C SER A 328 29.38 17.44 23.44
N SER A 329 30.12 17.47 24.55
CA SER A 329 30.37 18.65 25.36
C SER A 329 31.86 18.77 25.67
N GLN A 330 32.39 19.99 25.70
CA GLN A 330 33.72 20.25 26.23
C GLN A 330 33.65 20.36 27.75
N ILE A 331 34.44 19.55 28.46
CA ILE A 331 34.66 19.68 29.91
C ILE A 331 35.95 20.47 30.16
N SER A 332 35.87 21.47 31.03
CA SER A 332 36.99 22.28 31.51
C SER A 332 37.25 21.98 32.99
N ILE A 333 38.50 21.61 33.30
CA ILE A 333 38.91 21.11 34.61
C ILE A 333 40.01 22.02 35.17
N ILE A 334 39.85 22.44 36.42
CA ILE A 334 40.88 23.17 37.18
C ILE A 334 41.59 22.17 38.09
N ALA A 335 42.91 22.05 37.94
CA ALA A 335 43.72 21.15 38.73
C ALA A 335 43.80 21.60 40.20
N PRO A 336 43.65 20.69 41.18
CA PRO A 336 43.88 21.00 42.59
C PRO A 336 45.27 21.60 42.85
N PHE A 337 45.42 22.31 43.97
CA PHE A 337 46.70 22.92 44.35
C PHE A 337 47.68 21.93 44.98
N GLN A 338 47.24 20.71 45.29
CA GLN A 338 48.07 19.67 45.86
C GLN A 338 48.47 18.67 44.77
N ALA A 339 49.73 18.25 44.78
CA ALA A 339 50.23 17.20 43.90
C ALA A 339 49.55 15.86 44.25
N GLY A 340 49.21 15.08 43.24
CA GLY A 340 48.50 13.82 43.41
C GLY A 340 47.72 13.41 42.17
N THR A 341 47.12 12.22 42.25
CA THR A 341 46.24 11.70 41.21
C THR A 341 44.79 11.79 41.68
N TYR A 342 43.96 12.45 40.89
CA TYR A 342 42.54 12.68 41.16
C TYR A 342 41.70 11.95 40.12
N LYS A 343 40.65 11.27 40.59
CA LYS A 343 39.64 10.65 39.72
C LYS A 343 38.42 11.54 39.64
N ILE A 344 38.05 11.94 38.43
CA ILE A 344 36.86 12.74 38.17
C ILE A 344 35.80 11.82 37.59
N THR A 345 34.68 11.67 38.28
CA THR A 345 33.52 10.90 37.80
C THR A 345 32.60 11.84 37.06
N ILE A 346 32.40 11.58 35.78
CA ILE A 346 31.50 12.31 34.89
C ILE A 346 30.21 11.51 34.77
N THR A 347 29.06 12.12 35.05
CA THR A 347 27.75 11.48 35.03
C THR A 347 26.84 12.19 34.02
N GLY A 348 26.04 11.43 33.29
CA GLY A 348 25.02 11.93 32.37
C GLY A 348 23.67 11.37 32.77
N THR A 349 22.70 12.24 32.97
CA THR A 349 21.32 11.87 33.32
C THR A 349 20.39 12.26 32.20
N ASP A 350 19.65 11.30 31.65
CA ASP A 350 18.68 11.54 30.59
C ASP A 350 17.34 12.06 31.13
N SER A 351 16.42 12.47 30.25
CA SER A 351 15.12 13.02 30.67
C SER A 351 14.19 12.01 31.36
N SER A 352 14.50 10.71 31.24
CA SER A 352 13.78 9.63 31.92
C SER A 352 14.37 9.28 33.30
N GLY A 353 15.48 9.92 33.69
CA GLY A 353 16.19 9.66 34.94
C GLY A 353 17.21 8.52 34.87
N LYS A 354 17.47 7.94 33.68
CA LYS A 354 18.55 6.97 33.51
C LYS A 354 19.90 7.66 33.55
N THR A 355 20.86 7.05 34.23
CA THR A 355 22.20 7.60 34.41
C THR A 355 23.27 6.73 33.78
N GLY A 356 24.34 7.36 33.31
CA GLY A 356 25.56 6.73 32.85
C GLY A 356 26.78 7.49 33.35
N SER A 357 27.91 6.82 33.56
CA SER A 357 29.12 7.47 34.06
C SER A 357 30.40 7.01 33.38
N THR A 358 31.41 7.87 33.37
CA THR A 358 32.78 7.58 32.93
C THR A 358 33.79 8.28 33.83
N GLU A 359 35.04 7.80 33.85
CA GLU A 359 36.12 8.38 34.69
C GLU A 359 37.14 9.15 33.83
N TYR A 360 37.56 10.31 34.32
CA TYR A 360 38.74 11.03 33.84
C TYR A 360 39.84 11.03 34.90
N SER A 361 41.06 10.63 34.52
CA SER A 361 42.20 10.57 35.43
C SER A 361 43.09 11.82 35.32
N LEU A 362 43.16 12.63 36.37
CA LEU A 362 43.98 13.82 36.45
C LEU A 362 45.22 13.58 37.30
N THR A 363 46.42 13.86 36.77
CA THR A 363 47.66 13.88 37.56
C THR A 363 48.16 15.32 37.74
N VAL A 364 48.35 15.73 38.99
CA VAL A 364 48.91 17.03 39.36
C VAL A 364 50.35 16.85 39.81
N ARG A 365 51.28 17.49 39.09
CA ARG A 365 52.72 17.50 39.40
C ARG A 365 53.38 18.79 38.94
#